data_AF-A0A4C1ZBR7-F1
#
_entry.id   AF-A0A4C1ZBR7-F1
#
_cell.length_a   1.000
_cell.length_b   1.000
_cell.length_c   1.000
_cell.angle_alpha   90.00
_cell.angle_beta   90.00
_cell.angle_gamma   90.00
#
_symmetry.space_group_name_H-M   'P 1'
#
loop_
_entity.id
_entity.type
_entity.pdbx_description
1 polymer ?
#
loop_
_entity_poly.entity_id
_entity_poly.type
_entity_poly.pdbx_seq_one_letter_code
_entity_poly.pdbx_strand_id
1 'polypeptide(L)'
;MRKWSLWSRTNKRFSSQDCQLLPAWHCVIEYAARARFAHSERYFYQWEDHKCYLMRWSAHCAVPQNTNNFGSPNDCMDTCSGWA
;
A
#
# COMPACT_ATOMS: atom_id res chain seq x y z
N MET A 1 34.32 -25.58 3.38
CA MET A 1 33.28 -25.25 2.36
C MET A 1 32.01 -24.83 3.10
N ARG A 2 31.67 -23.54 3.16
CA ARG A 2 30.44 -23.07 3.82
C ARG A 2 29.43 -22.68 2.75
N LYS A 3 28.31 -23.42 2.69
CA LYS A 3 27.19 -23.19 1.76
C LYS A 3 26.52 -21.87 2.12
N TRP A 4 26.55 -20.90 1.22
CA TRP A 4 25.71 -19.71 1.30
C TRP A 4 24.32 -20.10 0.79
N SER A 5 23.35 -20.19 1.69
CA SER A 5 21.93 -20.35 1.32
C SER A 5 21.42 -18.99 0.87
N LEU A 6 21.36 -18.78 -0.46
CA LEU A 6 20.74 -17.63 -1.09
C LEU A 6 19.21 -17.80 -1.00
N TRP A 7 18.60 -17.26 0.04
CA TRP A 7 17.18 -16.96 0.03
C TRP A 7 17.00 -15.75 -0.90
N SER A 8 16.75 -16.00 -2.18
CA SER A 8 16.32 -14.96 -3.10
C SER A 8 14.91 -14.54 -2.69
N ARG A 9 14.78 -13.47 -1.91
CA ARG A 9 13.53 -12.70 -1.84
C ARG A 9 13.26 -12.23 -3.26
N THR A 10 12.36 -12.90 -3.96
CA THR A 10 11.85 -12.42 -5.22
C THR A 10 11.17 -11.08 -4.94
N ASN A 11 11.85 -9.98 -5.26
CA ASN A 11 11.24 -8.65 -5.33
C ASN A 11 10.20 -8.71 -6.45
N LYS A 12 8.97 -9.13 -6.11
CA LYS A 12 7.84 -9.03 -7.04
C LYS A 12 7.75 -7.57 -7.46
N ARG A 13 7.96 -7.32 -8.75
CA ARG A 13 7.83 -5.98 -9.32
C ARG A 13 6.35 -5.58 -9.22
N PHE A 14 6.09 -4.40 -8.68
CA PHE A 14 4.74 -3.82 -8.63
C PHE A 14 4.21 -3.68 -10.07
N SER A 15 3.00 -4.14 -10.34
CA SER A 15 2.37 -4.07 -11.66
C SER A 15 1.30 -2.99 -11.72
N SER A 16 0.91 -2.56 -12.91
CA SER A 16 -0.19 -1.59 -13.08
C SER A 16 -1.51 -2.13 -12.54
N GLN A 17 -1.73 -3.45 -12.62
CA GLN A 17 -2.91 -4.10 -12.03
C GLN A 17 -2.94 -3.94 -10.51
N ASP A 18 -1.79 -3.98 -9.84
CA ASP A 18 -1.74 -3.78 -8.38
C ASP A 18 -2.16 -2.34 -7.99
N CYS A 19 -1.89 -1.34 -8.85
CA CYS A 19 -2.33 0.06 -8.65
C CYS A 19 -3.84 0.28 -8.88
N GLN A 20 -4.51 -0.63 -9.59
CA GLN A 20 -5.95 -0.55 -9.86
C GLN A 20 -6.80 -1.14 -8.72
N LEU A 21 -6.18 -1.93 -7.84
CA LEU A 21 -6.87 -2.54 -6.72
C LEU A 21 -7.11 -1.52 -5.62
N LEU A 22 -8.36 -1.39 -5.17
CA LEU A 22 -8.69 -0.63 -3.98
C LEU A 22 -8.17 -1.33 -2.72
N PRO A 23 -7.81 -0.57 -1.67
CA PRO A 23 -7.40 -1.16 -0.40
C PRO A 23 -8.53 -1.99 0.22
N ALA A 24 -8.16 -2.97 1.04
CA ALA A 24 -9.14 -3.79 1.75
C ALA A 24 -9.92 -2.93 2.76
N TRP A 25 -11.18 -2.61 2.45
CA TRP A 25 -12.00 -1.67 3.21
C TRP A 25 -12.14 -1.98 4.70
N HIS A 26 -12.19 -3.27 5.09
CA HIS A 26 -12.25 -3.66 6.51
C HIS A 26 -11.01 -3.26 7.33
N CYS A 27 -9.91 -2.91 6.65
CA CYS A 27 -8.68 -2.39 7.26
C CYS A 27 -8.56 -0.87 7.16
N VAL A 28 -9.49 -0.18 6.48
CA VAL A 28 -9.50 1.27 6.35
C VAL A 28 -10.41 1.86 7.41
N ILE A 29 -9.85 2.72 8.26
CA ILE A 29 -10.57 3.40 9.34
C ILE A 29 -11.07 4.75 8.82
N GLU A 30 -12.38 4.98 8.97
CA GLU A 30 -12.98 6.27 8.65
C GLU A 30 -12.41 7.39 9.53
N TYR A 31 -12.33 8.61 8.98
CA TYR A 31 -11.82 9.77 9.72
C TYR A 31 -12.57 10.01 11.04
N ALA A 32 -13.88 9.80 11.06
CA ALA A 32 -14.72 9.95 12.25
C ALA A 32 -14.36 8.95 13.37
N ALA A 33 -13.82 7.79 13.01
CA ALA A 33 -13.43 6.74 13.95
C ALA A 33 -11.95 6.79 14.36
N ARG A 34 -11.14 7.71 13.80
CA ARG A 34 -9.68 7.76 13.98
C ARG A 34 -9.22 7.82 15.45
N ALA A 35 -9.97 8.48 16.33
CA ALA A 35 -9.62 8.60 17.74
C ALA A 35 -9.93 7.35 18.58
N ARG A 36 -10.73 6.42 18.04
CA ARG A 36 -11.17 5.20 18.74
C ARG A 36 -10.29 3.99 18.45
N PHE A 37 -9.62 3.99 17.29
CA PHE A 37 -8.89 2.82 16.81
C PHE A 37 -7.45 3.19 16.42
N ALA A 38 -6.49 2.39 16.88
CA ALA A 38 -5.09 2.54 16.51
C ALA A 38 -4.89 2.31 15.00
N HIS A 39 -4.15 3.20 14.35
CA HIS A 39 -3.97 3.19 12.90
C HIS A 39 -2.67 3.88 12.50
N SER A 40 -2.29 3.69 11.24
CA SER A 40 -1.23 4.46 10.58
C SER A 40 -1.79 5.19 9.37
N GLU A 41 -1.25 6.37 9.08
CA GLU A 41 -1.54 7.08 7.84
C GLU A 41 -0.79 6.41 6.69
N ARG A 42 -1.51 6.14 5.61
CA ARG A 42 -1.05 5.45 4.41
C ARG A 42 -1.69 6.08 3.19
N TYR A 43 -1.18 5.78 2.00
CA TYR A 43 -1.70 6.32 0.75
C TYR A 43 -2.09 5.18 -0.18
N PHE A 44 -3.16 5.38 -0.96
CA PHE A 44 -3.49 4.49 -2.06
C PHE A 44 -3.73 5.33 -3.32
N TYR A 45 -3.32 4.81 -4.47
CA TYR A 45 -3.56 5.39 -5.77
C TYR A 45 -5.00 5.09 -6.19
N GLN A 46 -5.78 6.13 -6.42
CA GLN A 46 -7.08 6.00 -7.07
C GLN A 46 -6.86 6.11 -8.58
N TRP A 47 -7.08 4.98 -9.25
CA TRP A 47 -6.74 4.83 -10.66
C TRP A 47 -7.53 5.77 -11.57
N GLU A 48 -8.84 5.89 -11.33
CA GLU A 48 -9.73 6.73 -12.14
C GLU A 48 -9.41 8.23 -12.03
N ASP A 49 -8.93 8.66 -10.86
CA ASP A 49 -8.64 10.07 -10.59
C ASP A 49 -7.18 10.45 -10.91
N HIS A 50 -6.35 9.44 -11.16
CA HIS A 50 -4.90 9.55 -11.29
C HIS A 50 -4.20 10.24 -10.11
N LYS A 51 -4.68 9.96 -8.88
CA LYS A 51 -4.24 10.64 -7.64
C LYS A 51 -4.03 9.69 -6.49
N CYS A 52 -3.09 10.02 -5.60
CA CYS A 52 -2.92 9.34 -4.32
C CYS A 52 -3.77 9.98 -3.22
N TYR A 53 -4.58 9.18 -2.54
CA TYR A 53 -5.41 9.60 -1.42
C TYR A 53 -4.90 9.05 -0.08
N LEU A 54 -5.01 9.87 0.95
CA LEU A 54 -4.71 9.48 2.33
C LEU A 54 -5.80 8.52 2.85
N MET A 55 -5.36 7.42 3.46
CA MET A 55 -6.18 6.50 4.22
C MET A 55 -5.59 6.23 5.60
N ARG A 56 -6.41 5.73 6.52
CA ARG A 56 -5.99 5.31 7.86
C ARG A 56 -6.05 3.80 7.95
N TRP A 57 -4.89 3.15 7.88
CA TRP A 57 -4.81 1.70 7.92
C TRP A 57 -4.80 1.19 9.36
N SER A 58 -5.73 0.30 9.68
CA SER A 58 -5.90 -0.31 11.00
C SER A 58 -4.64 -1.03 11.47
N ALA A 59 -4.25 -0.78 12.72
CA ALA A 59 -3.14 -1.49 13.36
C ALA A 59 -3.44 -2.99 13.58
N HIS A 60 -4.69 -3.40 13.47
CA HIS A 60 -5.09 -4.82 13.54
C HIS A 60 -4.87 -5.58 12.24
N CYS A 61 -4.60 -4.87 11.13
CA CYS A 61 -4.31 -5.47 9.84
C CYS A 61 -2.81 -5.43 9.56
N ALA A 62 -2.26 -6.54 9.06
CA ALA A 62 -0.93 -6.53 8.47
C ALA A 62 -0.93 -5.59 7.26
N VAL A 63 0.16 -4.83 7.08
CA VAL A 63 0.34 -4.00 5.88
C VAL A 63 0.75 -4.93 4.74
N PRO A 64 -0.07 -5.07 3.69
CA PRO A 64 0.25 -5.98 2.61
C PRO A 64 1.41 -5.41 1.78
N GLN A 65 2.45 -6.21 1.58
CA GLN A 65 3.58 -5.85 0.73
C GLN A 65 3.17 -5.89 -0.74
N ASN A 66 3.72 -5.00 -1.56
CA ASN A 66 3.47 -4.95 -3.01
C ASN A 66 1.98 -4.84 -3.35
N THR A 67 1.26 -3.99 -2.62
CA THR A 67 -0.14 -3.65 -2.89
C THR A 67 -0.33 -2.14 -2.88
N ASN A 68 -1.49 -1.67 -3.30
CA ASN A 68 -1.88 -0.26 -3.31
C ASN A 68 -2.04 0.32 -1.88
N ASN A 69 -0.94 0.38 -1.15
CA ASN A 69 -0.84 0.79 0.24
C ASN A 69 0.60 1.28 0.50
N PHE A 70 0.78 2.58 0.35
CA PHE A 70 2.09 3.23 0.38
C PHE A 70 2.29 3.99 1.70
N GLY A 71 3.54 4.11 2.13
CA GLY A 71 3.90 4.88 3.32
C GLY A 71 3.88 6.39 3.11
N SER A 72 3.98 6.85 1.85
CA SER A 72 4.03 8.26 1.50
C SER A 72 3.29 8.54 0.18
N PRO A 73 2.87 9.80 -0.07
CA PRO A 73 2.23 10.17 -1.33
C PRO A 73 3.22 10.11 -2.51
N ASN A 74 4.51 10.39 -2.27
CA ASN A 74 5.54 10.32 -3.31
C ASN A 74 5.76 8.87 -3.76
N ASP A 75 5.92 7.92 -2.83
CA ASP A 75 6.07 6.51 -3.19
C ASP A 75 4.87 5.99 -3.98
N CYS A 76 3.67 6.45 -3.62
CA CYS A 76 2.43 6.12 -4.31
C CYS A 76 2.41 6.67 -5.75
N MET A 77 2.73 7.95 -5.93
CA MET A 77 2.77 8.57 -7.26
C MET A 77 3.89 7.96 -8.12
N ASP A 78 5.12 7.90 -7.61
CA ASP A 78 6.29 7.37 -8.32
C ASP A 78 6.08 5.92 -8.76
N THR A 79 5.34 5.13 -7.98
CA THR A 79 5.03 3.73 -8.32
C THR A 79 3.90 3.62 -9.35
N CYS A 80 2.82 4.40 -9.21
CA CYS A 80 1.57 4.15 -9.93
C CYS A 80 1.24 5.13 -11.05
N SER A 81 1.75 6.38 -11.03
CA SER A 81 1.34 7.40 -12.00
C SER A 81 1.89 7.19 -13.41
N GLY A 82 2.98 6.43 -13.55
CA GLY A 82 3.61 6.17 -14.85
C GLY A 82 2.90 5.11 -15.70
N TRP A 83 1.87 4.46 -15.16
CA TRP A 83 1.12 3.38 -15.83
C TRP A 83 -0.28 3.79 -16.28
N ALA A 84 -0.75 4.93 -15.79
CA ALA A 84 -2.13 5.37 -15.87
C ALA A 84 -2.35 6.28 -17.08
#